data_AF-A0A2E6ZVY8-F1
#
_entry.id   AF-A0A2E6ZVY8-F1
#
_cell.length_a   1.000
_cell.length_b   1.000
_cell.length_c   1.000
_cell.angle_alpha   90.00
_cell.angle_beta   90.00
_cell.angle_gamma   90.00
#
_symmetry.space_group_name_H-M   'P 1'
#
loop_
_entity.id
_entity.type
_entity.pdbx_description
1 polymer ?
#
loop_
_entity_poly.entity_id
_entity_poly.type
_entity_poly.pdbx_seq_one_letter_code
_entity_poly.pdbx_strand_id
1 'polypeptide(L)'
;MLSFSDDVRASTKVDQCPVCEGGDFYMRKDFDPKVGVTVIVIAALISAGFYFYGQDLIAYGVLGGAALIDLFIYSRLKDLTVCYRCHAEFRGSFEHSAPPFDLHTADELEPEYERKVGKR
;
A
#
# COMPACT_ATOMS: atom_id res chain seq x y z
N MET A 1 -9.66 7.82 23.39
CA MET A 1 -11.09 7.45 23.19
C MET A 1 -11.33 7.60 21.69
N LEU A 2 -11.74 6.55 20.97
CA LEU A 2 -11.94 6.64 19.52
C LEU A 2 -13.25 7.38 19.24
N SER A 3 -13.21 8.42 18.41
CA SER A 3 -14.40 9.22 18.04
C SER A 3 -14.71 9.00 16.58
N PHE A 4 -15.86 8.39 16.26
CA PHE A 4 -16.26 8.11 14.88
C PHE A 4 -17.28 9.16 14.43
N SER A 5 -17.03 9.83 13.31
CA SER A 5 -18.03 10.70 12.68
C SER A 5 -19.19 9.87 12.10
N ASP A 6 -20.36 10.49 11.94
CA ASP A 6 -21.55 9.80 11.42
C ASP A 6 -21.33 9.22 10.01
N ASP A 7 -20.49 9.86 9.18
CA ASP A 7 -20.13 9.38 7.84
C ASP A 7 -19.27 8.10 7.86
N VAL A 8 -18.36 7.98 8.84
CA VAL A 8 -17.56 6.77 9.05
C VAL A 8 -18.45 5.65 9.58
N ARG A 9 -19.41 5.96 10.45
CA ARG A 9 -20.40 4.99 10.96
C ARG A 9 -21.35 4.50 9.87
N ALA A 10 -21.67 5.34 8.91
CA ALA A 10 -22.46 5.00 7.72
C ALA A 10 -21.66 4.25 6.64
N SER A 11 -20.34 4.08 6.81
CA SER A 11 -19.43 3.50 5.80
C SER A 11 -19.44 4.23 4.45
N THR A 12 -19.78 5.52 4.45
CA THR A 12 -19.89 6.31 3.21
C THR A 12 -18.51 6.85 2.82
N LYS A 13 -17.81 7.52 3.75
CA LYS A 13 -16.52 8.17 3.53
C LYS A 13 -15.75 8.35 4.84
N VAL A 14 -14.42 8.50 4.73
CA VAL A 14 -13.53 8.77 5.86
C VAL A 14 -13.04 10.21 5.77
N ASP A 15 -13.80 11.13 6.36
CA ASP A 15 -13.50 12.56 6.35
C ASP A 15 -12.67 13.01 7.57
N GLN A 16 -12.74 12.24 8.65
CA GLN A 16 -12.05 12.56 9.89
C GLN A 16 -11.48 11.29 10.52
N CYS A 17 -10.24 11.37 10.98
CA CYS A 17 -9.54 10.23 11.53
C CYS A 17 -10.04 9.96 12.97
N PRO A 18 -10.60 8.78 13.28
CA PRO A 18 -11.08 8.49 14.63
C PRO A 18 -9.98 8.34 15.69
N VAL A 19 -8.72 8.27 15.26
CA VAL A 19 -7.54 8.11 16.14
C VAL A 19 -6.96 9.46 16.55
N CYS A 20 -6.85 10.40 15.60
CA CYS A 20 -6.16 11.67 15.83
C CYS A 20 -6.95 12.91 15.40
N GLU A 21 -8.22 12.74 15.00
CA GLU A 21 -9.17 13.78 14.61
C GLU A 21 -8.73 14.66 13.43
N GLY A 22 -7.68 14.25 12.71
CA GLY A 22 -7.17 14.95 11.52
C GLY A 22 -7.98 14.64 10.26
N GLY A 23 -7.90 15.56 9.27
CA GLY A 23 -8.58 15.44 7.97
C GLY A 23 -7.65 15.14 6.80
N ASP A 24 -6.33 15.03 7.02
CA ASP A 24 -5.35 14.78 5.97
C ASP A 24 -5.19 13.29 5.73
N PHE A 25 -5.58 12.86 4.53
CA PHE A 25 -5.49 11.47 4.09
C PHE A 25 -4.86 11.34 2.72
N TYR A 26 -4.25 10.19 2.46
CA TYR A 26 -3.83 9.79 1.13
C TYR A 26 -4.27 8.37 0.81
N MET A 27 -4.44 8.09 -0.48
CA MET A 27 -4.70 6.74 -0.97
C MET A 27 -3.41 5.99 -1.31
N ARG A 28 -3.39 4.69 -1.01
CA ARG A 28 -2.36 3.74 -1.41
C ARG A 28 -3.00 2.38 -1.73
N LYS A 29 -2.44 1.62 -2.67
CA LYS A 29 -2.82 0.21 -2.86
C LYS A 29 -2.38 -0.66 -1.68
N ASP A 30 -3.27 -1.52 -1.20
CA ASP A 30 -3.05 -2.46 -0.08
C ASP A 30 -2.17 -3.64 -0.48
N PHE A 31 -0.95 -3.35 -0.94
CA PHE A 31 0.00 -4.36 -1.39
C PHE A 31 0.68 -5.03 -0.20
N ASP A 32 0.49 -6.35 -0.07
CA ASP A 32 1.26 -7.17 0.86
C ASP A 32 2.68 -7.42 0.29
N PRO A 33 3.74 -6.81 0.86
CA PRO A 33 5.09 -6.98 0.37
C PRO A 33 5.57 -8.44 0.41
N LYS A 34 5.02 -9.26 1.32
CA LYS A 34 5.41 -10.67 1.44
C LYS A 34 4.99 -11.46 0.22
N VAL A 35 3.80 -11.20 -0.32
CA VAL A 35 3.29 -11.89 -1.50
C VAL A 35 4.17 -11.55 -2.71
N GLY A 36 4.43 -10.26 -2.95
CA GLY A 36 5.29 -9.82 -4.05
C GLY A 36 6.70 -10.42 -3.98
N VAL A 37 7.34 -10.34 -2.82
CA VAL A 37 8.69 -10.90 -2.63
C VAL A 37 8.69 -12.42 -2.85
N THR A 38 7.67 -13.12 -2.38
CA THR A 38 7.57 -14.58 -2.56
C THR A 38 7.48 -14.96 -4.04
N VAL A 39 6.67 -14.24 -4.83
CA VAL A 39 6.54 -14.47 -6.28
C VAL A 39 7.88 -14.24 -6.99
N ILE A 40 8.57 -13.13 -6.68
CA ILE A 40 9.87 -12.80 -7.28
C ILE A 40 10.93 -13.85 -6.94
N VAL A 41 11.00 -14.28 -5.67
CA VAL A 41 11.97 -15.30 -5.23
C VAL A 41 11.74 -16.62 -5.97
N ILE A 42 10.48 -17.07 -6.09
CA ILE A 42 10.14 -18.30 -6.80
C ILE A 42 10.53 -18.17 -8.28
N ALA A 43 10.16 -17.07 -8.94
CA ALA A 43 10.49 -16.84 -10.34
C ALA A 43 12.01 -16.79 -10.59
N ALA A 44 12.77 -16.17 -9.69
CA ALA A 44 14.22 -16.10 -9.76
C ALA A 44 14.87 -17.49 -9.64
N LEU A 45 14.41 -18.33 -8.70
CA LEU A 45 14.92 -19.70 -8.55
C LEU A 45 14.63 -20.57 -9.77
N ILE A 46 13.42 -20.46 -10.34
CA ILE A 46 13.04 -21.18 -11.56
C ILE A 46 13.90 -20.70 -12.74
N SER A 47 14.03 -19.38 -12.91
CA SER A 47 14.82 -18.75 -13.97
C SER A 47 16.30 -19.15 -13.88
N ALA A 48 16.89 -19.13 -12.68
CA ALA A 48 18.26 -19.59 -12.45
C ALA A 48 18.43 -21.06 -12.85
N GLY A 49 17.47 -21.93 -12.49
CA GLY A 49 17.46 -23.33 -12.92
C GLY A 49 17.54 -23.49 -14.44
N PHE A 50 16.67 -22.81 -15.20
CA PHE A 50 16.68 -22.87 -16.67
C PHE A 50 17.93 -22.26 -17.30
N TYR A 51 18.46 -21.19 -16.69
CA TYR A 51 19.70 -20.56 -17.14
C TYR A 51 20.89 -21.51 -17.05
N PHE A 52 20.99 -22.31 -15.98
CA PHE A 52 22.04 -23.34 -15.85
C PHE A 52 22.01 -24.40 -16.95
N TYR A 53 20.85 -24.67 -17.57
CA TYR A 53 20.73 -25.60 -18.71
C TYR A 53 20.94 -24.93 -20.08
N GLY A 54 21.36 -23.65 -20.12
CA GLY A 54 21.61 -22.90 -21.36
C GLY A 54 20.32 -22.51 -22.11
N GLN A 55 19.18 -22.48 -21.42
CA GLN A 55 17.87 -22.14 -22.00
C GLN A 55 17.52 -20.67 -21.74
N ASP A 56 18.31 -19.75 -22.30
CA ASP A 56 18.21 -18.30 -22.01
C ASP A 56 16.83 -17.71 -22.33
N LEU A 57 16.22 -18.12 -23.46
CA LEU A 57 14.88 -17.66 -23.85
C LEU A 57 13.80 -18.06 -22.84
N ILE A 58 13.91 -19.27 -22.26
CA ILE A 58 12.97 -19.76 -21.25
C ILE A 58 13.20 -19.04 -19.92
N ALA A 59 14.46 -18.81 -19.53
CA ALA A 59 14.81 -18.10 -18.32
C ALA A 59 14.24 -16.65 -18.31
N TYR A 60 14.36 -15.94 -19.42
CA TYR A 60 13.74 -14.61 -19.58
C TYR A 60 12.22 -14.68 -19.71
N GLY A 61 11.68 -15.72 -20.34
CA GLY A 61 10.24 -15.95 -20.42
C GLY A 61 9.59 -16.13 -19.05
N VAL A 62 10.24 -16.85 -18.13
CA VAL A 62 9.77 -17.02 -16.74
C VAL A 62 9.75 -15.68 -15.99
N LEU A 63 10.81 -14.87 -16.12
CA LEU A 63 10.86 -13.55 -15.50
C LEU A 63 9.78 -12.61 -16.07
N GLY A 64 9.59 -12.62 -17.39
CA GLY A 64 8.51 -11.87 -18.03
C GLY A 64 7.12 -12.32 -17.57
N GLY A 65 6.91 -13.64 -17.45
CA GLY A 65 5.68 -14.22 -16.92
C GLY A 65 5.41 -13.81 -15.47
N ALA A 66 6.44 -13.80 -14.62
CA ALA A 66 6.34 -13.33 -13.25
C ALA A 66 5.93 -11.85 -13.18
N ALA A 67 6.53 -10.99 -14.02
CA ALA A 67 6.16 -9.58 -14.11
C ALA A 67 4.70 -9.38 -14.56
N LEU A 68 4.19 -10.22 -15.47
CA LEU A 68 2.77 -10.18 -15.87
C LEU A 68 1.83 -10.62 -14.73
N ILE A 69 2.23 -11.63 -13.95
CA ILE A 69 1.48 -12.06 -12.76
C ILE A 69 1.46 -10.94 -11.73
N ASP A 70 2.60 -10.29 -11.48
CA ASP A 70 2.69 -9.15 -10.57
C ASP A 70 1.79 -8.00 -11.02
N LEU A 71 1.77 -7.68 -12.33
CA LEU A 71 0.86 -6.66 -12.87
C LEU A 71 -0.61 -7.06 -12.71
N PHE A 72 -0.93 -8.33 -12.94
CA PHE A 72 -2.28 -8.83 -12.74
C PHE A 72 -2.72 -8.72 -11.29
N ILE A 73 -1.87 -9.13 -10.34
CA ILE A 73 -2.11 -8.98 -8.90
C ILE A 73 -2.23 -7.50 -8.55
N TYR A 74 -1.33 -6.66 -9.06
CA TYR A 74 -1.32 -5.20 -8.89
C TYR A 74 -2.69 -4.59 -9.24
N SER A 75 -3.25 -5.00 -10.38
CA SER A 75 -4.56 -4.52 -10.86
C SER A 75 -5.74 -4.92 -9.97
N ARG A 76 -5.61 -5.99 -9.17
CA ARG A 76 -6.67 -6.53 -8.32
C ARG A 76 -6.66 -5.97 -6.90
N LEU A 77 -5.62 -5.24 -6.52
CA LEU A 77 -5.49 -4.70 -5.17
C LEU A 77 -6.50 -3.59 -4.93
N LYS A 78 -7.08 -3.64 -3.73
CA LYS A 78 -7.99 -2.61 -3.25
C LYS A 78 -7.21 -1.39 -2.81
N ASP A 79 -7.85 -0.24 -2.91
CA ASP A 79 -7.35 1.01 -2.36
C ASP A 79 -7.51 1.02 -0.85
N LEU A 80 -6.60 1.73 -0.19
CA LEU A 80 -6.53 1.88 1.25
C LEU A 80 -6.26 3.35 1.54
N THR A 81 -7.06 3.91 2.44
CA THR A 81 -6.90 5.31 2.86
C THR A 81 -6.04 5.34 4.12
N VAL A 82 -4.99 6.16 4.12
CA VAL A 82 -4.07 6.32 5.26
C VAL A 82 -4.13 7.76 5.75
N CYS A 83 -4.18 7.96 7.06
CA CYS A 83 -4.05 9.29 7.65
C CYS A 83 -2.58 9.72 7.70
N TYR A 84 -2.24 10.92 7.21
CA TYR A 84 -0.87 11.46 7.28
C TYR A 84 -0.35 11.59 8.72
N ARG A 85 -1.22 11.97 9.67
CA ARG A 85 -0.79 12.36 11.02
C ARG A 85 -0.51 11.18 11.95
N CYS A 86 -1.25 10.09 11.82
CA CYS A 86 -1.15 8.93 12.72
C CYS A 86 -0.88 7.61 12.00
N HIS A 87 -0.82 7.63 10.66
CA HIS A 87 -0.63 6.44 9.83
C HIS A 87 -1.65 5.32 10.07
N ALA A 88 -2.84 5.66 10.58
CA ALA A 88 -3.94 4.72 10.68
C ALA A 88 -4.39 4.33 9.27
N GLU A 89 -4.45 3.01 9.02
CA GLU A 89 -4.89 2.41 7.77
C GLU A 89 -6.39 2.10 7.84
N PHE A 90 -7.16 2.66 6.92
CA PHE A 90 -8.59 2.42 6.78
C PHE A 90 -8.85 1.51 5.58
N ARG A 91 -9.22 0.26 5.89
CA ARG A 91 -9.64 -0.77 4.92
C ARG A 91 -11.16 -0.84 4.91
N GLY A 92 -11.80 -0.85 3.74
CA GLY A 92 -13.25 -0.94 3.68
C GLY A 92 -13.82 -0.73 2.28
N SER A 93 -15.15 -0.72 2.19
CA SER A 93 -15.92 -0.42 0.98
C SER A 93 -16.55 0.97 1.09
N PHE A 94 -15.76 1.97 1.47
CA PHE A 94 -16.17 3.37 1.49
C PHE A 94 -15.58 4.07 0.27
N GLU A 95 -16.12 5.23 -0.08
CA GLU A 95 -15.59 6.03 -1.19
C GLU A 95 -14.19 6.53 -0.82
N HIS A 96 -13.17 6.02 -1.50
CA HIS A 96 -11.81 6.50 -1.34
C HIS A 96 -11.64 7.77 -2.21
N SER A 97 -12.00 8.92 -1.65
CA SER A 97 -11.93 10.23 -2.33
C SER A 97 -10.62 11.00 -2.05
N ALA A 98 -9.74 10.45 -1.20
CA ALA A 98 -8.49 11.10 -0.81
C ALA A 98 -7.52 11.21 -2.01
N PRO A 99 -6.71 12.28 -2.10
CA PRO A 99 -5.71 12.41 -3.15
C PRO A 99 -4.62 11.31 -3.03
N PRO A 100 -3.85 11.06 -4.10
CA PRO A 100 -2.61 10.29 -4.01
C PRO A 100 -1.64 10.88 -2.98
N PHE A 101 -0.68 10.07 -2.55
CA PHE A 101 0.37 10.53 -1.65
C PHE A 101 1.12 11.75 -2.22
N ASP A 102 1.24 12.78 -1.39
CA ASP A 102 1.97 14.01 -1.64
C ASP A 102 3.10 14.15 -0.62
N LEU A 103 4.33 14.26 -1.13
CA LEU A 103 5.53 14.35 -0.31
C LEU A 103 5.56 15.67 0.48
N HIS A 104 5.08 16.77 -0.09
CA HIS A 104 5.12 18.07 0.58
C HIS A 104 4.26 18.07 1.83
N THR A 105 3.02 17.59 1.72
CA THR A 105 2.11 17.39 2.86
C THR A 105 2.71 16.47 3.92
N ALA A 106 3.41 15.40 3.52
CA ALA A 106 4.07 14.49 4.44
C ALA A 106 5.19 15.17 5.25
N ASP A 107 6.05 15.95 4.58
CA ASP A 107 7.16 16.67 5.20
C ASP A 107 6.65 17.73 6.19
N GLU A 108 5.56 18.43 5.86
CA GLU A 108 4.95 19.42 6.76
C GLU A 108 4.40 18.81 8.05
N LEU A 109 3.87 17.59 7.98
CA LEU A 109 3.24 16.88 9.10
C LEU A 109 4.21 16.00 9.90
N GLU A 110 5.42 15.74 9.37
CA GLU A 110 6.46 14.94 10.02
C GLU A 110 6.78 15.41 11.46
N PRO A 111 6.97 16.72 11.75
CA PRO A 111 7.25 17.18 13.11
C PRO A 111 6.09 16.94 14.11
N GLU A 112 4.85 16.84 13.63
CA GLU A 112 3.71 16.48 14.49
C GLU A 112 3.71 14.98 14.80
N TYR A 113 4.03 14.16 13.81
CA TYR A 113 4.16 12.71 13.97
C TYR A 113 5.30 12.36 14.93
N GLU A 114 6.49 12.96 14.76
CA GLU A 114 7.64 12.73 15.65
C GLU A 114 7.32 13.05 17.12
N ARG A 115 6.59 14.15 17.36
CA ARG A 115 6.13 14.54 18.69
C ARG A 115 5.17 13.50 19.30
N LYS A 116 4.26 12.93 18.50
CA LYS A 116 3.32 11.89 18.96
C LYS A 116 4.00 10.55 19.23
N VAL A 117 5.00 10.19 18.44
CA VAL A 117 5.75 8.93 18.60
C VAL A 117 6.81 9.03 19.71
N GLY A 118 7.00 10.21 20.31
CA GLY A 118 7.97 10.43 21.37
C GLY A 118 9.41 10.36 20.87
N LYS A 119 9.63 10.69 19.59
CA LYS A 119 10.93 10.60 18.93
C LYS A 119 11.81 11.84 19.17
N ARG A 120 11.34 12.82 19.97
CA ARG A 120 12.09 14.02 20.32
C ARG A 120 11.76 14.52 21.72
#